data_AF-A0A2B8A1P8-F1
#
_entry.id   AF-A0A2B8A1P8-F1
#
_cell.length_a   1.000
_cell.length_b   1.000
_cell.length_c   1.000
_cell.angle_alpha   90.00
_cell.angle_beta   90.00
_cell.angle_gamma   90.00
#
_symmetry.space_group_name_H-M   'P 1'
#
loop_
_entity.id
_entity.type
_entity.pdbx_description
1 polymer ?
#
loop_
_entity_poly.entity_id
_entity_poly.type
_entity_poly.pdbx_seq_one_letter_code
_entity_poly.pdbx_strand_id
1 'polypeptide(L)' 'MLAGSLFDLQKMIDRLTMVSVNYNMKINTKKTNVLIVSKGSESAIKIVFAGEIIEQVKEFCYLGSIISDDATEKSREG' A
#
# COMPACT_ATOMS: atom_id res chain seq x y z
N MET A 1 -2.84 5.28 2.43
CA MET A 1 -4.28 5.16 2.12
C MET A 1 -4.77 3.87 2.74
N LEU A 2 -5.97 3.86 3.33
CA LEU A 2 -6.56 2.67 3.95
C LEU A 2 -7.95 2.43 3.34
N ALA A 3 -8.29 1.18 3.06
CA ALA A 3 -9.55 0.80 2.43
C ALA A 3 -10.11 -0.46 3.12
N GLY A 4 -11.44 -0.59 3.14
CA GLY A 4 -12.09 -1.82 3.61
C GLY A 4 -12.18 -2.92 2.55
N SER A 5 -11.90 -2.61 1.28
CA SER A 5 -11.98 -3.56 0.17
C SER A 5 -10.90 -3.31 -0.88
N LEU A 6 -10.55 -4.37 -1.63
CA LEU A 6 -9.60 -4.28 -2.75
C LEU A 6 -10.07 -3.29 -3.82
N PHE A 7 -11.37 -3.29 -4.10
CA PHE A 7 -11.99 -2.42 -5.10
C PHE A 7 -11.86 -0.93 -4.72
N ASP A 8 -12.13 -0.59 -3.46
CA ASP A 8 -12.01 0.78 -2.99
C ASP A 8 -10.55 1.24 -2.96
N LEU A 9 -9.63 0.34 -2.60
CA LEU A 9 -8.19 0.62 -2.66
C LEU A 9 -7.75 0.93 -4.10
N GLN A 10 -8.15 0.12 -5.07
CA GLN A 10 -7.82 0.35 -6.48
C GLN A 10 -8.37 1.70 -6.95
N LYS A 11 -9.63 2.04 -6.65
CA LYS A 11 -10.21 3.34 -6.97
C LYS A 11 -9.43 4.52 -6.37
N MET A 12 -8.95 4.39 -5.13
CA MET A 12 -8.14 5.42 -4.50
C MET A 12 -6.78 5.59 -5.19
N ILE A 13 -6.15 4.49 -5.60
CA ILE A 13 -4.89 4.48 -6.35
C ILE A 13 -5.07 5.11 -7.73
N ASP A 14 -6.15 4.78 -8.44
CA ASP A 14 -6.47 5.36 -9.76
C ASP A 14 -6.67 6.87 -9.66
N ARG A 15 -7.40 7.32 -8.63
CA ARG A 15 -7.61 8.75 -8.36
C ARG A 15 -6.29 9.44 -7.99
N LEU A 16 -5.47 8.83 -7.16
CA LEU A 16 -4.15 9.37 -6.80
C LEU A 16 -3.28 9.50 -8.04
N THR A 17 -3.27 8.51 -8.93
CA THR A 17 -2.51 8.53 -10.18
C THR A 17 -2.96 9.68 -11.08
N MET A 18 -4.27 9.82 -11.29
CA MET A 18 -4.86 10.91 -12.09
C MET A 18 -4.49 12.28 -11.53
N VAL A 19 -4.67 12.48 -10.21
CA VAL A 19 -4.40 13.76 -9.57
C VAL A 19 -2.89 14.08 -9.59
N SER A 20 -2.03 13.08 -9.36
CA SER A 20 -0.58 13.27 -9.36
C SER A 20 -0.08 13.81 -10.70
N VAL A 21 -0.62 13.32 -11.82
CA VAL A 21 -0.31 13.84 -13.16
C VAL A 21 -0.70 15.30 -13.30
N ASN A 22 -1.89 15.70 -12.82
CA ASN A 22 -2.35 17.09 -12.88
C ASN A 22 -1.45 18.06 -12.11
N TYR A 23 -0.81 17.60 -11.03
CA TYR A 23 0.14 18.37 -10.24
C TYR A 23 1.60 18.14 -10.64
N ASN A 24 1.85 17.47 -11.77
CA ASN A 24 3.18 17.15 -12.27
C ASN A 24 4.05 16.37 -11.25
N MET A 25 3.40 15.57 -10.40
CA MET A 25 4.02 14.68 -9.42
C MET A 25 4.23 13.30 -10.03
N LYS A 26 5.42 12.73 -9.81
CA LYS A 26 5.76 11.36 -10.23
C LYS A 26 5.93 10.46 -9.02
N ILE A 27 5.07 9.46 -8.90
CA ILE A 27 5.15 8.46 -7.83
C ILE A 27 6.10 7.34 -8.27
N ASN A 28 6.97 6.92 -7.35
CA ASN A 28 7.87 5.78 -7.58
C ASN A 28 7.16 4.49 -7.17
N THR A 29 6.68 3.75 -8.15
CA THR A 29 6.01 2.46 -7.99
C THR A 29 6.87 1.43 -7.27
N LYS A 30 8.21 1.44 -7.45
CA LYS A 30 9.15 0.53 -6.75
C LYS A 30 9.27 0.80 -5.24
N LYS A 31 8.85 1.97 -4.77
CA LYS A 31 8.79 2.32 -3.34
C LYS A 31 7.36 2.25 -2.79
N THR A 32 6.40 1.82 -3.62
CA THR A 32 4.99 1.78 -3.28
C THR A 32 4.58 0.32 -3.11
N ASN A 33 4.21 -0.04 -1.90
CA ASN A 33 3.81 -1.40 -1.54
C ASN A 33 2.39 -1.40 -0.96
N VAL A 34 1.75 -2.57 -0.94
CA VAL A 34 0.45 -2.78 -0.29
C VAL A 34 0.60 -3.72 0.90
N LEU A 35 -0.02 -3.37 2.03
CA LEU A 35 -0.19 -4.25 3.18
C LEU A 35 -1.67 -4.62 3.28
N ILE A 36 -1.97 -5.89 3.52
CA ILE A 36 -3.33 -6.34 3.88
C ILE A 36 -3.31 -6.74 5.33
N VAL A 37 -4.20 -6.15 6.12
CA VAL A 37 -4.44 -6.60 7.48
C VAL A 37 -5.58 -7.63 7.46
N SER A 38 -5.29 -8.88 7.82
CA SER A 38 -6.30 -9.94 7.86
C SER A 38 -6.02 -10.96 8.96
N LYS A 39 -7.07 -11.47 9.61
CA LYS A 39 -6.97 -12.49 10.68
C LYS A 39 -6.88 -13.94 10.16
N GLY A 40 -6.59 -14.14 8.86
CA GLY A 40 -6.72 -15.43 8.18
C GLY A 40 -5.62 -15.71 7.16
N SER A 41 -5.87 -16.64 6.24
CA SER A 41 -4.90 -16.99 5.19
C SER A 41 -4.61 -15.81 4.26
N GLU A 42 -3.32 -15.55 4.07
CA GLU A 42 -2.80 -14.52 3.18
C GLU A 42 -3.39 -14.68 1.78
N SER A 43 -4.27 -13.75 1.39
CA SER A 43 -4.83 -13.70 0.04
C SER A 43 -3.91 -12.83 -0.80
N ALA A 44 -3.29 -13.42 -1.83
CA ALA A 44 -2.52 -12.66 -2.80
C ALA A 44 -3.47 -11.74 -3.56
N ILE A 45 -3.26 -10.42 -3.44
CA ILE A 45 -4.03 -9.43 -4.20
C ILE A 45 -3.20 -8.84 -5.34
N LYS A 46 -3.90 -8.27 -6.31
CA LYS A 46 -3.30 -7.50 -7.38
C LYS A 46 -3.85 -6.08 -7.32
N ILE A 47 -2.99 -5.14 -6.92
CA ILE A 47 -3.23 -3.71 -7.09
C ILE A 47 -2.34 -3.23 -8.23
N VAL A 48 -2.94 -2.47 -9.15
CA VAL A 48 -2.22 -1.87 -10.28
C VAL A 48 -2.00 -0.39 -9.98
N PHE A 49 -0.77 0.08 -10.06
CA PHE A 49 -0.38 1.48 -9.95
C PHE A 49 0.36 1.88 -11.22
N ALA A 50 -0.16 2.87 -11.96
CA ALA A 50 0.46 3.37 -13.20
C ALA A 50 0.83 2.27 -14.21
N GLY A 51 0.01 1.21 -14.29
CA GLY A 51 0.21 0.06 -15.19
C GLY A 51 1.10 -1.05 -14.62
N GLU A 52 1.69 -0.89 -13.44
CA GLU A 52 2.52 -1.90 -12.78
C GLU A 52 1.78 -2.53 -11.60
N ILE A 53 1.99 -3.83 -11.36
CA ILE A 53 1.50 -4.48 -10.14
C ILE A 53 2.45 -4.12 -9.00
N ILE A 54 1.92 -3.56 -7.92
CA ILE A 54 2.73 -3.21 -6.74
C ILE A 54 2.88 -4.41 -5.80
N GLU A 55 4.00 -4.45 -5.09
CA GLU A 55 4.36 -5.55 -4.18
C GLU A 55 3.45 -5.57 -2.96
N GLN A 56 2.97 -6.77 -2.60
CA GLN A 56 2.33 -7.03 -1.33
C GLN A 56 3.39 -7.40 -0.29
N VAL A 57 3.46 -6.65 0.80
CA VAL A 57 4.43 -6.85 1.89
C VAL A 57 3.72 -7.30 3.17
N LYS A 58 4.48 -7.87 4.11
CA LYS A 58 3.98 -8.27 5.44
C LYS A 58 4.22 -7.25 6.52
N GLU A 59 5.22 -6.39 6.31
CA GLU A 59 5.54 -5.31 7.22
C GLU A 59 6.00 -4.08 6.43
N PHE A 60 5.74 -2.89 6.98
CA PHE A 60 6.30 -1.66 6.45
C PHE A 60 6.68 -0.68 7.56
N CYS A 61 7.73 0.09 7.31
CA CYS A 61 8.13 1.18 8.20
C CYS A 61 7.28 2.42 7.89
N TYR A 62 6.58 2.92 8.90
CA TYR A 62 5.78 4.13 8.86
C TYR A 62 6.19 5.06 9.99
N LEU A 63 6.85 6.18 9.64
CA LEU A 63 7.23 7.24 10.58
C LEU A 63 8.03 6.75 11.81
N GLY A 64 8.86 5.72 11.65
CA GLY A 64 9.68 5.16 12.73
C GLY A 64 9.07 3.95 13.44
N SER A 65 7.82 3.61 13.15
CA SER A 65 7.18 2.36 13.59
C SER A 65 7.16 1.33 12.46
N ILE A 66 7.23 0.05 12.81
CA ILE A 66 7.00 -1.08 11.91
C ILE A 66 5.57 -1.56 12.15
N ILE A 67 4.77 -1.58 11.08
CA ILE A 67 3.39 -2.05 11.08
C ILE A 67 3.34 -3.37 10.32
N SER A 68 2.73 -4.39 10.93
CA SER A 68 2.61 -5.75 10.40
C SER A 68 1.20 -6.09 9.90
N ASP A 69 1.07 -7.14 9.08
CA ASP A 69 -0.18 -7.67 8.52
C ASP A 69 -1.16 -8.26 9.56
N ASP A 70 -0.67 -8.54 10.76
CA ASP A 70 -1.46 -8.93 11.94
C ASP A 70 -1.92 -7.75 12.81
N ALA A 71 -1.72 -6.52 12.33
CA ALA A 71 -2.00 -5.26 13.03
C ALA A 71 -1.15 -5.02 14.28
N THR A 72 0.00 -5.67 14.41
CA THR A 72 0.98 -5.34 15.44
C THR A 72 1.85 -4.15 15.04
N GLU A 73 2.31 -3.40 16.04
CA GLU A 73 3.21 -2.27 15.90
C GLU A 73 4.43 -2.48 16.81
N LYS A 74 5.63 -2.18 16.30
CA LYS A 74 6.84 -2.05 17.12
C LYS A 74 7.67 -0.86 16.67
N SER A 75 8.38 -0.22 17.60
CA SER A 75 9.34 0.83 17.24
C SER A 75 10.48 0.23 16.42
N ARG A 76 10.91 0.93 15.37
CA ARG A 76 12.13 0.58 14.64
C ARG A 76 13.32 0.98 15.49
N GLU A 77 13.95 0.02 16.16
CA GLU A 77 15.23 0.24 16.81
C GLU A 77 16.27 0.61 15.73
N GLY A 78 17.00 1.70 15.98
CA GLY A 78 17.95 2.31 15.05
C GLY A 78 19.31 1.63 15.01
#